data_AF-D3EJP8-F1
#
_entry.id   AF-D3EJP8-F1
#
_cell.length_a   1.000
_cell.length_b   1.000
_cell.length_c   1.000
_cell.angle_alpha   90.00
_cell.angle_beta   90.00
_cell.angle_gamma   90.00
#
_symmetry.space_group_name_H-M   'P 1'
#
loop_
_entity.id
_entity.type
_entity.pdbx_description
1 polymer ?
#
loop_
_entity_poly.entity_id
_entity_poly.type
_entity_poly.pdbx_seq_one_letter_code
_entity_poly.pdbx_strand_id
1 'polypeptide(L)'
;MKKKILMSVLTVLTVIVGSLNSAVAEAAQDNTIGKAVESRETPVIQFTDIQGHWAQAAIQDAVQRGYVDGYPDKRFLPNQQVSRAEFIKMAVSALELEAASTSSGSWYAPYVTAAESAGIYKVGDYADGNLTQRMTREEMSKLAVKALGYKNVEDKQWMYLASKDGIISGTAPGVISPTGATTRAQAIAVIERLLQVKSGKELPVDKYAVAAAEGYWHKTNIFSVAPEIFNGPDNHNKNFGIDSWKTSKLRFGAPDGSIVAQVDELIAIDWNDPKDPNRKLLPSKDKLVWKFGSKENLFTNDLQAYVIVLKSHLPINKKPKSYPINQLNLAILGYNGQPTGELLNMAYLVESKDPKRKINGLVIPKTGFSTDGNIRVLVETISAGAPIYQSTLSKSKLIR
;
A
#
# COMPACT_ATOMS: atom_id res chain seq x y z
N MET A 1 -39.54 39.74 -11.43
CA MET A 1 -40.10 39.20 -12.68
C MET A 1 -39.80 37.71 -12.74
N LYS A 2 -40.85 36.89 -12.83
CA LYS A 2 -40.80 35.42 -12.92
C LYS A 2 -40.54 35.00 -14.37
N LYS A 3 -39.78 33.91 -14.59
CA LYS A 3 -40.27 32.71 -15.30
C LYS A 3 -39.22 31.58 -15.29
N LYS A 4 -39.58 30.49 -14.61
CA LYS A 4 -39.18 29.11 -14.93
C LYS A 4 -39.92 28.69 -16.20
N ILE A 5 -39.30 27.86 -17.04
CA ILE A 5 -40.02 27.06 -18.04
C ILE A 5 -39.74 25.58 -17.77
N LEU A 6 -40.85 24.84 -17.73
CA LEU A 6 -41.05 23.41 -17.56
C LEU A 6 -41.79 22.96 -18.82
N MET A 7 -41.46 21.81 -19.40
CA MET A 7 -42.35 20.82 -20.08
C MET A 7 -41.46 19.83 -20.87
N SER A 8 -41.48 18.51 -20.69
CA SER A 8 -42.54 17.48 -20.71
C SER A 8 -42.69 16.80 -22.09
N VAL A 9 -42.27 15.53 -22.13
CA VAL A 9 -42.92 14.31 -22.71
C VAL A 9 -43.44 14.33 -24.16
N LEU A 10 -42.95 13.40 -25.00
CA LEU A 10 -43.84 12.49 -25.78
C LEU A 10 -43.09 11.29 -26.41
N THR A 11 -43.60 10.09 -26.12
CA THR A 11 -43.39 8.79 -26.76
C THR A 11 -44.11 8.71 -28.11
N VAL A 12 -43.50 8.13 -29.15
CA VAL A 12 -44.22 7.35 -30.18
C VAL A 12 -43.35 6.21 -30.71
N LEU A 13 -43.92 5.01 -30.65
CA LEU A 13 -43.49 3.74 -31.21
C LEU A 13 -44.19 3.56 -32.57
N THR A 14 -43.47 3.25 -33.65
CA THR A 14 -44.08 2.59 -34.84
C THR A 14 -43.03 1.77 -35.61
N VAL A 15 -43.30 0.46 -35.69
CA VAL A 15 -42.69 -0.52 -36.59
C VAL A 15 -43.40 -0.44 -37.93
N ILE A 16 -42.67 -0.46 -39.05
CA ILE A 16 -43.20 -0.84 -40.37
C ILE A 16 -42.22 -1.82 -41.04
N VAL A 17 -42.78 -2.96 -41.42
CA VAL A 17 -42.19 -4.05 -42.20
C VAL A 17 -42.66 -3.94 -43.65
N GLY A 18 -41.77 -4.28 -44.58
CA GLY A 18 -42.06 -4.78 -45.93
C GLY A 18 -41.71 -3.80 -47.04
N SER A 19 -41.30 -4.19 -48.25
CA SER A 19 -40.88 -5.47 -48.85
C SER A 19 -40.43 -5.14 -50.29
N LEU A 20 -39.39 -5.82 -50.77
CA LEU A 20 -39.14 -6.30 -52.15
C LEU A 20 -39.15 -5.32 -53.35
N ASN A 21 -38.01 -5.22 -54.06
CA ASN A 21 -37.90 -5.71 -55.44
C ASN A 21 -36.44 -5.76 -55.98
N SER A 22 -36.00 -6.99 -56.23
CA SER A 22 -35.35 -7.58 -57.42
C SER A 22 -34.59 -6.70 -58.42
N ALA A 23 -33.30 -7.02 -58.60
CA ALA A 23 -32.61 -6.99 -59.90
C ALA A 23 -31.62 -8.16 -59.98
N VAL A 24 -31.69 -8.91 -61.07
CA VAL A 24 -30.89 -10.12 -61.38
C VAL A 24 -29.96 -9.80 -62.54
N ALA A 25 -28.69 -10.18 -62.41
CA ALA A 25 -27.73 -10.59 -63.47
C ALA A 25 -26.38 -10.87 -62.75
N GLU A 26 -25.53 -11.83 -63.08
CA GLU A 26 -25.55 -13.06 -63.85
C GLU A 26 -24.28 -13.85 -63.41
N ALA A 27 -24.26 -15.16 -63.66
CA ALA A 27 -23.37 -16.14 -63.02
C ALA A 27 -21.89 -16.10 -63.43
N ALA A 28 -21.01 -16.49 -62.51
CA ALA A 28 -19.81 -17.28 -62.79
C ALA A 28 -19.56 -18.23 -61.59
N GLN A 29 -19.67 -19.54 -61.84
CA GLN A 29 -19.28 -20.60 -60.91
C GLN A 29 -17.75 -20.67 -60.84
N ASP A 30 -17.18 -20.55 -59.64
CA ASP A 30 -15.90 -21.15 -59.32
C ASP A 30 -16.09 -22.10 -58.12
N ASN A 31 -15.67 -23.33 -58.34
CA ASN A 31 -15.92 -24.49 -57.51
C ASN A 31 -14.66 -24.73 -56.69
N THR A 32 -14.57 -24.13 -55.50
CA THR A 32 -13.48 -24.41 -54.57
C THR A 32 -14.03 -25.03 -53.29
N ILE A 33 -13.60 -26.28 -53.05
CA ILE A 33 -13.88 -27.09 -51.87
C ILE A 33 -13.40 -26.31 -50.62
N GLY A 34 -14.34 -25.69 -49.93
CA GLY A 34 -14.12 -25.07 -48.62
C GLY A 34 -13.97 -26.15 -47.56
N LYS A 35 -12.73 -26.37 -47.09
CA LYS A 35 -12.45 -27.03 -45.81
C LYS A 35 -13.32 -26.38 -44.73
N ALA A 36 -14.17 -27.17 -44.10
CA ALA A 36 -14.86 -26.77 -42.88
C ALA A 36 -13.82 -26.37 -41.83
N VAL A 37 -13.76 -25.09 -41.52
CA VAL A 37 -13.08 -24.60 -40.32
C VAL A 37 -13.99 -24.97 -39.16
N GLU A 38 -13.77 -26.15 -38.58
CA GLU A 38 -14.27 -26.47 -37.24
C GLU A 38 -13.70 -25.40 -36.29
N SER A 39 -14.55 -24.46 -35.91
CA SER A 39 -14.31 -23.63 -34.74
C SER A 39 -14.25 -24.57 -33.54
N ARG A 40 -13.02 -24.90 -33.10
CA ARG A 40 -12.80 -25.55 -31.81
C ARG A 40 -13.28 -24.59 -30.73
N GLU A 41 -14.55 -24.69 -30.34
CA GLU A 41 -15.01 -24.13 -29.08
C GLU A 41 -14.14 -24.74 -27.99
N THR A 42 -13.26 -23.93 -27.42
CA THR A 42 -12.45 -24.38 -26.28
C THR A 42 -13.47 -24.66 -25.16
N PRO A 43 -13.56 -25.91 -24.64
CA PRO A 43 -14.57 -26.22 -23.65
C PRO A 43 -14.39 -25.30 -22.46
N VAL A 44 -15.39 -24.47 -22.17
CA VAL A 44 -15.40 -23.62 -20.98
C VAL A 44 -15.35 -24.55 -19.78
N ILE A 45 -14.22 -24.62 -19.09
CA ILE A 45 -14.06 -25.45 -17.90
C ILE A 45 -14.97 -24.87 -16.81
N GLN A 46 -16.06 -25.59 -16.51
CA GLN A 46 -17.04 -25.19 -15.50
C GLN A 46 -16.67 -25.83 -14.16
N PHE A 47 -16.32 -25.00 -13.17
CA PHE A 47 -16.17 -25.45 -11.78
C PHE A 47 -17.46 -25.25 -10.99
N THR A 48 -17.76 -26.20 -10.13
CA THR A 48 -19.01 -26.25 -9.35
C THR A 48 -19.03 -25.30 -8.15
N ASP A 49 -17.86 -24.82 -7.70
CA ASP A 49 -17.66 -24.09 -6.45
C ASP A 49 -17.18 -22.65 -6.63
N ILE A 50 -17.23 -22.11 -7.86
CA ILE A 50 -16.86 -20.73 -8.16
C ILE A 50 -18.04 -19.85 -8.56
N GLN A 51 -19.24 -20.41 -8.74
CA GLN A 51 -20.43 -19.63 -9.12
C GLN A 51 -20.76 -18.58 -8.06
N GLY A 52 -20.82 -17.31 -8.48
CA GLY A 52 -21.05 -16.18 -7.57
C GLY A 52 -19.84 -15.79 -6.71
N HIS A 53 -18.70 -16.47 -6.87
CA HIS A 53 -17.47 -16.11 -6.18
C HIS A 53 -16.82 -14.89 -6.84
N TRP A 54 -16.28 -13.95 -6.05
CA TRP A 54 -15.67 -12.71 -6.58
C TRP A 54 -14.53 -12.95 -7.58
N ALA A 55 -13.82 -14.08 -7.43
CA ALA A 55 -12.71 -14.48 -8.29
C ALA A 55 -13.12 -15.33 -9.50
N GLN A 56 -14.42 -15.57 -9.73
CA GLN A 56 -14.90 -16.50 -10.77
C GLN A 56 -14.27 -16.20 -12.14
N ALA A 57 -14.37 -14.95 -12.61
CA ALA A 57 -13.85 -14.55 -13.92
C ALA A 57 -12.32 -14.71 -14.00
N ALA A 58 -11.60 -14.31 -12.94
CA ALA A 58 -10.15 -14.43 -12.89
C ALA A 58 -9.70 -15.91 -12.87
N ILE A 59 -10.44 -16.79 -12.20
CA ILE A 59 -10.18 -18.23 -12.19
C ILE A 59 -10.39 -18.82 -13.58
N GLN A 60 -11.47 -18.45 -14.26
CA GLN A 60 -11.77 -18.93 -15.61
C GLN A 60 -10.69 -18.50 -16.62
N ASP A 61 -10.26 -17.23 -16.55
CA ASP A 61 -9.16 -16.72 -17.38
C ASP A 61 -7.84 -17.44 -17.07
N ALA A 62 -7.50 -17.61 -15.80
CA ALA A 62 -6.29 -18.30 -15.36
C ALA A 62 -6.19 -19.75 -15.88
N VAL A 63 -7.33 -20.45 -15.90
CA VAL A 63 -7.45 -21.80 -16.44
C VAL A 63 -7.37 -21.81 -17.95
N GLN A 64 -8.03 -20.87 -18.62
CA GLN A 64 -7.95 -20.72 -20.08
C GLN A 64 -6.51 -20.46 -20.55
N ARG A 65 -5.75 -19.68 -19.76
CA ARG A 65 -4.32 -19.41 -19.97
C ARG A 65 -3.40 -20.54 -19.50
N GLY A 66 -3.95 -21.60 -18.90
CA GLY A 66 -3.23 -22.83 -18.58
C GLY A 66 -2.23 -22.75 -17.42
N TYR A 67 -2.24 -21.69 -16.60
CA TYR A 67 -1.30 -21.58 -15.49
C TYR A 67 -1.84 -22.10 -14.16
N VAL A 68 -3.16 -22.33 -14.06
CA VAL A 68 -3.81 -23.01 -12.93
C VAL A 68 -4.74 -24.11 -13.42
N ASP A 69 -5.00 -25.07 -12.54
CA ASP A 69 -5.90 -26.19 -12.79
C ASP A 69 -6.83 -26.37 -11.58
N GLY A 70 -8.00 -26.96 -11.81
CA GLY A 70 -8.87 -27.44 -10.73
C GLY A 70 -8.64 -28.93 -10.43
N TYR A 71 -9.54 -29.49 -9.64
CA TYR A 71 -9.50 -30.87 -9.20
C TYR A 71 -10.33 -31.79 -10.12
N PRO A 72 -10.05 -33.10 -10.17
CA PRO A 72 -10.79 -34.06 -11.00
C PRO A 72 -12.30 -34.10 -10.73
N ASP A 73 -12.73 -33.68 -9.55
CA ASP A 73 -14.13 -33.61 -9.11
C ASP A 73 -14.86 -32.32 -9.55
N LYS A 74 -14.28 -31.55 -10.49
CA LYS A 74 -14.82 -30.29 -11.01
C LYS A 74 -14.94 -29.18 -9.96
N ARG A 75 -14.10 -29.19 -8.92
CA ARG A 75 -13.94 -28.06 -7.98
C ARG A 75 -12.63 -27.31 -8.25
N PHE A 76 -12.58 -26.03 -7.90
CA PHE A 76 -11.36 -25.22 -7.93
C PHE A 76 -10.78 -24.95 -6.53
N LEU A 77 -11.64 -24.95 -5.51
CA LEU A 77 -11.35 -24.65 -4.11
C LEU A 77 -10.80 -23.22 -3.91
N PRO A 78 -11.53 -22.17 -4.36
CA PRO A 78 -11.03 -20.80 -4.37
C PRO A 78 -10.64 -20.28 -2.98
N ASN A 79 -11.28 -20.78 -1.94
CA ASN A 79 -11.06 -20.39 -0.54
C ASN A 79 -10.06 -21.28 0.20
N GLN A 80 -9.52 -22.32 -0.44
CA GLN A 80 -8.48 -23.14 0.15
C GLN A 80 -7.18 -22.35 0.28
N GLN A 81 -6.47 -22.56 1.39
CA GLN A 81 -5.14 -21.97 1.59
C GLN A 81 -4.17 -22.50 0.54
N VAL A 82 -3.36 -21.59 0.00
CA VAL A 82 -2.33 -21.94 -0.98
C VAL A 82 -0.98 -22.15 -0.27
N SER A 83 -0.24 -23.18 -0.65
CA SER A 83 1.13 -23.41 -0.21
C SER A 83 2.13 -22.56 -1.00
N ARG A 84 3.34 -22.38 -0.45
CA ARG A 84 4.43 -21.65 -1.13
C ARG A 84 4.80 -22.31 -2.47
N ALA A 85 4.85 -23.64 -2.51
CA ALA A 85 5.11 -24.44 -3.71
C ALA A 85 4.03 -24.24 -4.79
N GLU A 86 2.76 -24.27 -4.40
CA GLU A 86 1.65 -24.03 -5.33
C GLU A 86 1.73 -22.63 -5.92
N PHE A 87 1.97 -21.61 -5.11
CA PHE A 87 2.10 -20.25 -5.63
C PHE A 87 3.30 -20.08 -6.56
N ILE A 88 4.45 -20.68 -6.22
CA ILE A 88 5.63 -20.68 -7.11
C ILE A 88 5.27 -21.30 -8.46
N LYS A 89 4.62 -22.47 -8.48
CA LYS A 89 4.14 -23.09 -9.74
C LYS A 89 3.24 -22.13 -10.51
N MET A 90 2.23 -21.57 -9.85
CA MET A 90 1.27 -20.66 -10.50
C MET A 90 1.97 -19.44 -11.10
N ALA A 91 2.87 -18.81 -10.35
CA ALA A 91 3.60 -17.62 -10.80
C ALA A 91 4.56 -17.93 -11.95
N VAL A 92 5.32 -19.03 -11.87
CA VAL A 92 6.25 -19.47 -12.93
C VAL A 92 5.51 -19.75 -14.22
N SER A 93 4.41 -20.50 -14.14
CA SER A 93 3.57 -20.79 -15.32
C SER A 93 2.93 -19.53 -15.89
N ALA A 94 2.40 -18.63 -15.05
CA ALA A 94 1.76 -17.41 -15.50
C ALA A 94 2.73 -16.41 -16.16
N LEU A 95 4.00 -16.45 -15.74
CA LEU A 95 5.10 -15.67 -16.31
C LEU A 95 5.77 -16.37 -17.49
N GLU A 96 5.26 -17.52 -17.92
CA GLU A 96 5.77 -18.32 -19.05
C GLU A 96 7.27 -18.64 -18.93
N LEU A 97 7.73 -18.87 -17.70
CA LEU A 97 9.11 -19.25 -17.44
C LEU A 97 9.33 -20.72 -17.74
N GLU A 98 10.47 -21.04 -18.36
CA GLU A 98 10.83 -22.42 -18.70
C GLU A 98 11.10 -23.24 -17.44
N ALA A 99 10.23 -24.22 -17.18
CA ALA A 99 10.41 -25.24 -16.16
C ALA A 99 10.64 -26.59 -16.83
N ALA A 100 11.56 -27.40 -16.27
CA ALA A 100 11.83 -28.73 -16.80
C ALA A 100 10.58 -29.62 -16.77
N SER A 101 10.33 -30.37 -17.85
CA SER A 101 9.14 -31.22 -17.99
C SER A 101 9.12 -32.43 -17.06
N THR A 102 10.28 -32.79 -16.49
CA THR A 102 10.45 -33.92 -15.57
C THR A 102 10.96 -33.44 -14.23
N SER A 103 10.32 -33.89 -13.15
CA SER A 103 10.77 -33.63 -11.78
C SER A 103 11.57 -34.83 -11.26
N SER A 104 12.84 -34.63 -10.90
CA SER A 104 13.53 -35.53 -9.97
C SER A 104 13.15 -35.13 -8.54
N GLY A 105 12.23 -35.87 -7.92
CA GLY A 105 11.80 -35.63 -6.54
C GLY A 105 10.43 -34.94 -6.42
N SER A 106 10.35 -33.83 -5.68
CA SER A 106 9.07 -33.15 -5.44
C SER A 106 8.48 -32.59 -6.73
N TRP A 107 7.16 -32.69 -6.90
CA TRP A 107 6.45 -32.23 -8.12
C TRP A 107 6.71 -30.76 -8.45
N TYR A 108 6.94 -29.93 -7.43
CA TYR A 108 7.20 -28.50 -7.58
C TYR A 108 8.66 -28.15 -7.92
N ALA A 109 9.59 -29.12 -7.89
CA ALA A 109 11.02 -28.87 -8.03
C ALA A 109 11.39 -28.12 -9.33
N PRO A 110 10.86 -28.49 -10.53
CA PRO A 110 11.17 -27.76 -11.75
C PRO A 110 10.77 -26.28 -11.71
N TYR A 111 9.62 -25.97 -11.09
CA TYR A 111 9.13 -24.60 -10.96
C TYR A 111 9.96 -23.81 -9.96
N VAL A 112 10.40 -24.44 -8.87
CA VAL A 112 11.33 -23.82 -7.92
C VAL A 112 12.62 -23.45 -8.61
N THR A 113 13.22 -24.37 -9.38
CA THR A 113 14.43 -24.09 -10.17
C THR A 113 14.22 -22.93 -11.14
N ALA A 114 13.11 -22.91 -11.89
CA ALA A 114 12.80 -21.82 -12.80
C ALA A 114 12.65 -20.46 -12.06
N ALA A 115 11.98 -20.46 -10.91
CA ALA A 115 11.84 -19.27 -10.07
C ALA A 115 13.18 -18.79 -9.50
N GLU A 116 14.12 -19.68 -9.18
CA GLU A 116 15.48 -19.33 -8.77
C GLU A 116 16.28 -18.72 -9.92
N SER A 117 16.24 -19.34 -11.10
CA SER A 117 16.90 -18.82 -12.30
C SER A 117 16.38 -17.44 -12.69
N ALA A 118 15.09 -17.18 -12.51
CA ALA A 118 14.47 -15.87 -12.75
C ALA A 118 14.67 -14.87 -11.58
N GLY A 119 15.25 -15.29 -10.45
CA GLY A 119 15.44 -14.46 -9.26
C GLY A 119 14.15 -14.12 -8.50
N ILE A 120 13.05 -14.83 -8.78
CA ILE A 120 11.74 -14.68 -8.11
C ILE A 120 11.75 -15.35 -6.73
N TYR A 121 12.50 -16.44 -6.60
CA TYR A 121 12.70 -17.18 -5.37
C TYR A 121 14.19 -17.41 -5.13
N LYS A 122 14.58 -17.63 -3.86
CA LYS A 122 15.93 -18.02 -3.47
C LYS A 122 15.87 -18.91 -2.23
N VAL A 123 16.71 -19.94 -2.17
CA VAL A 123 16.96 -20.68 -0.91
C VAL A 123 17.26 -19.72 0.25
N GLY A 124 16.56 -19.91 1.37
CA GLY A 124 16.62 -19.04 2.55
C GLY A 124 15.63 -17.89 2.54
N ASP A 125 14.82 -17.72 1.49
CA ASP A 125 13.73 -16.75 1.49
C ASP A 125 12.65 -17.05 2.54
N TYR A 126 12.51 -18.32 2.91
CA TYR A 126 11.64 -18.81 3.97
C TYR A 126 12.51 -19.35 5.11
N ALA A 127 12.28 -18.86 6.34
CA ALA A 127 13.11 -19.20 7.50
C ALA A 127 13.15 -20.70 7.81
N ASP A 128 12.05 -21.41 7.55
CA ASP A 128 11.90 -22.85 7.76
C ASP A 128 12.24 -23.70 6.52
N GLY A 129 12.47 -23.07 5.35
CA GLY A 129 12.66 -23.73 4.06
C GLY A 129 11.49 -24.57 3.55
N ASN A 130 10.35 -24.60 4.24
CA ASN A 130 9.26 -25.53 3.96
C ASN A 130 8.33 -24.99 2.86
N LEU A 131 8.48 -25.50 1.64
CA LEU A 131 7.67 -25.08 0.49
C LEU A 131 6.22 -25.61 0.52
N THR A 132 5.93 -26.64 1.32
CA THR A 132 4.56 -27.17 1.46
C THR A 132 3.73 -26.39 2.48
N GLN A 133 4.36 -25.54 3.28
CA GLN A 133 3.68 -24.69 4.24
C GLN A 133 2.78 -23.66 3.54
N ARG A 134 1.68 -23.29 4.21
CA ARG A 134 0.80 -22.20 3.80
C ARG A 134 1.59 -20.91 3.57
N MET A 135 1.27 -20.23 2.49
CA MET A 135 1.91 -18.98 2.13
C MET A 135 1.22 -17.79 2.80
N THR A 136 2.03 -16.91 3.37
CA THR A 136 1.59 -15.65 3.97
C THR A 136 1.48 -14.54 2.93
N ARG A 137 0.77 -13.45 3.28
CA ARG A 137 0.62 -12.27 2.43
C ARG A 137 1.96 -11.56 2.16
N GLU A 138 2.85 -11.52 3.14
CA GLU A 138 4.19 -10.95 2.98
C GLU A 138 5.07 -11.79 2.05
N GLU A 139 5.03 -13.11 2.19
CA GLU A 139 5.75 -14.04 1.28
C GLU A 139 5.24 -13.93 -0.15
N MET A 140 3.91 -13.88 -0.34
CA MET A 140 3.30 -13.68 -1.66
C MET A 140 3.73 -12.33 -2.27
N SER A 141 3.73 -11.26 -1.46
CA SER A 141 4.18 -9.92 -1.88
C SER A 141 5.65 -9.91 -2.27
N LYS A 142 6.51 -10.61 -1.52
CA LYS A 142 7.94 -10.75 -1.80
C LYS A 142 8.19 -11.37 -3.16
N LEU A 143 7.53 -12.48 -3.49
CA LEU A 143 7.68 -13.13 -4.81
C LEU A 143 7.17 -12.23 -5.94
N ALA A 144 6.02 -11.57 -5.77
CA ALA A 144 5.48 -10.66 -6.78
C ALA A 144 6.40 -9.46 -7.05
N VAL A 145 6.94 -8.84 -5.99
CA VAL A 145 7.88 -7.71 -6.09
C VAL A 145 9.21 -8.14 -6.72
N LYS A 146 9.70 -9.35 -6.41
CA LYS A 146 10.87 -9.91 -7.10
C LYS A 146 10.60 -10.13 -8.59
N ALA A 147 9.42 -10.63 -8.95
CA ALA A 147 9.02 -10.81 -10.36
C ALA A 147 8.86 -9.49 -11.13
N LEU A 148 8.62 -8.36 -10.44
CA LEU A 148 8.71 -7.02 -11.01
C LEU A 148 10.15 -6.53 -11.23
N GLY A 149 11.15 -7.22 -10.69
CA GLY A 149 12.55 -6.89 -10.89
C GLY A 149 13.13 -5.89 -9.88
N TYR A 150 12.40 -5.55 -8.81
CA TYR A 150 12.93 -4.71 -7.73
C TYR A 150 14.22 -5.32 -7.15
N LYS A 151 15.19 -4.43 -6.90
CA LYS A 151 16.51 -4.78 -6.35
C LYS A 151 16.71 -4.10 -4.99
N ASN A 152 17.57 -4.67 -4.16
CA ASN A 152 17.96 -4.11 -2.84
C ASN A 152 16.77 -3.79 -1.93
N VAL A 153 15.73 -4.63 -1.98
CA VAL A 153 14.54 -4.45 -1.15
C VAL A 153 14.87 -4.84 0.29
N GLU A 154 14.57 -3.95 1.22
CA GLU A 154 14.80 -4.14 2.65
C GLU A 154 13.81 -5.17 3.25
N ASP A 155 14.13 -5.66 4.45
CA ASP A 155 13.18 -6.47 5.22
C ASP A 155 11.85 -5.73 5.38
N LYS A 156 10.73 -6.44 5.24
CA LYS A 156 9.34 -5.91 5.30
C LYS A 156 8.92 -4.90 4.22
N GLN A 157 9.85 -4.32 3.47
CA GLN A 157 9.54 -3.37 2.39
C GLN A 157 8.71 -4.00 1.26
N TRP A 158 8.74 -5.32 1.13
CA TRP A 158 7.95 -6.08 0.15
C TRP A 158 6.46 -5.76 0.19
N MET A 159 5.88 -5.65 1.40
CA MET A 159 4.47 -5.30 1.57
C MET A 159 4.18 -3.88 1.06
N TYR A 160 5.10 -2.95 1.31
CA TYR A 160 4.98 -1.56 0.87
C TYR A 160 5.03 -1.46 -0.65
N LEU A 161 6.02 -2.09 -1.30
CA LEU A 161 6.15 -2.06 -2.76
C LEU A 161 4.97 -2.74 -3.46
N ALA A 162 4.56 -3.92 -2.97
CA ALA A 162 3.39 -4.61 -3.52
C ALA A 162 2.10 -3.78 -3.35
N SER A 163 1.94 -3.07 -2.22
CA SER A 163 0.76 -2.21 -2.02
C SER A 163 0.83 -0.96 -2.90
N LYS A 164 2.01 -0.33 -3.01
CA LYS A 164 2.27 0.86 -3.82
C LYS A 164 1.99 0.63 -5.30
N ASP A 165 2.37 -0.53 -5.82
CA ASP A 165 2.14 -0.91 -7.21
C ASP A 165 0.74 -1.52 -7.42
N GLY A 166 -0.09 -1.47 -6.37
CA GLY A 166 -1.44 -1.98 -6.37
C GLY A 166 -1.54 -3.50 -6.32
N ILE A 167 -0.47 -4.29 -6.41
CA ILE A 167 -0.52 -5.76 -6.44
C ILE A 167 -1.32 -6.35 -5.27
N ILE A 168 -1.18 -5.80 -4.06
CA ILE A 168 -1.91 -6.24 -2.87
C ILE A 168 -2.66 -5.08 -2.21
N SER A 169 -3.88 -5.34 -1.73
CA SER A 169 -4.69 -4.40 -0.95
C SER A 169 -4.77 -4.80 0.52
N GLY A 170 -5.30 -3.92 1.37
CA GLY A 170 -5.57 -4.24 2.77
C GLY A 170 -6.69 -5.27 2.93
N THR A 171 -6.72 -5.93 4.08
CA THR A 171 -7.85 -6.80 4.50
C THR A 171 -8.97 -5.99 5.15
N ALA A 172 -8.64 -4.79 5.64
CA ALA A 172 -9.54 -3.76 6.11
C ALA A 172 -8.80 -2.40 6.05
N PRO A 173 -9.48 -1.25 6.22
CA PRO A 173 -8.81 0.05 6.24
C PRO A 173 -7.68 0.11 7.28
N GLY A 174 -6.45 0.29 6.79
CA GLY A 174 -5.23 0.34 7.62
C GLY A 174 -4.75 -1.00 8.15
N VAL A 175 -5.25 -2.12 7.62
CA VAL A 175 -4.87 -3.49 8.04
C VAL A 175 -4.32 -4.27 6.84
N ILE A 176 -3.04 -4.63 6.91
CA ILE A 176 -2.34 -5.35 5.82
C ILE A 176 -2.10 -6.84 6.09
N SER A 177 -2.22 -7.29 7.34
CA SER A 177 -2.12 -8.69 7.77
C SER A 177 -0.95 -9.48 7.15
N PRO A 178 0.33 -9.09 7.35
CA PRO A 178 1.48 -9.69 6.66
C PRO A 178 1.60 -11.21 6.86
N THR A 179 1.31 -11.70 8.07
CA THR A 179 1.33 -13.13 8.42
C THR A 179 0.01 -13.85 8.11
N GLY A 180 -1.00 -13.15 7.58
CA GLY A 180 -2.28 -13.72 7.22
C GLY A 180 -2.14 -14.77 6.13
N ALA A 181 -2.86 -15.88 6.25
CA ALA A 181 -2.89 -16.92 5.23
C ALA A 181 -3.52 -16.39 3.93
N THR A 182 -3.04 -16.89 2.81
CA THR A 182 -3.57 -16.56 1.49
C THR A 182 -4.33 -17.73 0.88
N THR A 183 -5.34 -17.43 0.06
CA THR A 183 -6.15 -18.43 -0.65
C THR A 183 -5.72 -18.61 -2.10
N ARG A 184 -6.13 -19.71 -2.74
CA ARG A 184 -5.92 -19.95 -4.18
C ARG A 184 -6.49 -18.81 -5.04
N ALA A 185 -7.67 -18.28 -4.69
CA ALA A 185 -8.26 -17.14 -5.38
C ALA A 185 -7.43 -15.84 -5.20
N GLN A 186 -6.89 -15.60 -3.99
CA GLN A 186 -6.02 -14.46 -3.74
C GLN A 186 -4.69 -14.57 -4.50
N ALA A 187 -4.13 -15.77 -4.63
CA ALA A 187 -2.95 -16.03 -5.45
C ALA A 187 -3.17 -15.64 -6.92
N ILE A 188 -4.30 -16.05 -7.51
CA ILE A 188 -4.66 -15.64 -8.88
C ILE A 188 -4.78 -14.13 -8.97
N ALA A 189 -5.51 -13.49 -8.06
CA ALA A 189 -5.67 -12.04 -8.09
C ALA A 189 -4.33 -11.29 -8.02
N VAL A 190 -3.38 -11.76 -7.22
CA VAL A 190 -2.03 -11.18 -7.14
C VAL A 190 -1.23 -11.42 -8.41
N ILE A 191 -1.29 -12.62 -9.00
CA ILE A 191 -0.60 -12.94 -10.26
C ILE A 191 -1.16 -12.11 -11.41
N GLU A 192 -2.48 -11.97 -11.52
CA GLU A 192 -3.11 -11.14 -12.55
C GLU A 192 -2.72 -9.67 -12.43
N ARG A 193 -2.66 -9.15 -11.19
CA ARG A 193 -2.21 -7.78 -10.94
C ARG A 193 -0.72 -7.62 -11.25
N LEU A 194 0.11 -8.59 -10.89
CA LEU A 194 1.53 -8.62 -11.27
C LEU A 194 1.71 -8.55 -12.78
N LEU A 195 0.98 -9.36 -13.55
CA LEU A 195 1.04 -9.37 -15.02
C LEU A 195 0.61 -8.04 -15.62
N GLN A 196 -0.46 -7.43 -15.09
CA GLN A 196 -0.90 -6.10 -15.49
C GLN A 196 0.21 -5.05 -15.26
N VAL A 197 0.83 -5.03 -14.09
CA VAL A 197 1.94 -4.09 -13.81
C VAL A 197 3.13 -4.36 -14.74
N LYS A 198 3.49 -5.62 -15.01
CA LYS A 198 4.56 -5.97 -15.96
C LYS A 198 4.25 -5.52 -17.40
N SER A 199 2.98 -5.45 -17.78
CA SER A 199 2.55 -4.90 -19.08
C SER A 199 2.56 -3.37 -19.15
N GLY A 200 3.00 -2.69 -18.07
CA GLY A 200 3.04 -1.22 -17.98
C GLY A 200 1.74 -0.58 -17.51
N LYS A 201 0.75 -1.37 -17.06
CA LYS A 201 -0.53 -0.86 -16.58
C LYS A 201 -0.40 -0.36 -15.14
N GLU A 202 -0.80 0.88 -14.91
CA GLU A 202 -1.00 1.41 -13.56
C GLU A 202 -2.29 0.84 -12.94
N LEU A 203 -2.18 0.35 -11.70
CA LEU A 203 -3.30 -0.24 -10.98
C LEU A 203 -3.85 0.73 -9.94
N PRO A 204 -5.16 0.65 -9.62
CA PRO A 204 -5.70 1.36 -8.48
C PRO A 204 -5.04 0.88 -7.19
N VAL A 205 -4.68 1.83 -6.34
CA VAL A 205 -3.93 1.62 -5.10
C VAL A 205 -4.83 1.85 -3.89
N ASP A 206 -4.79 0.93 -2.93
CA ASP A 206 -5.36 1.13 -1.60
C ASP A 206 -4.39 1.98 -0.77
N LYS A 207 -4.62 3.31 -0.75
CA LYS A 207 -3.75 4.25 -0.04
C LYS A 207 -3.60 3.94 1.46
N TYR A 208 -4.61 3.33 2.09
CA TYR A 208 -4.52 2.97 3.51
C TYR A 208 -3.66 1.74 3.72
N ALA A 209 -3.69 0.79 2.79
CA ALA A 209 -2.77 -0.34 2.79
C ALA A 209 -1.33 0.14 2.55
N VAL A 210 -1.11 1.07 1.63
CA VAL A 210 0.22 1.68 1.40
C VAL A 210 0.75 2.31 2.69
N ALA A 211 -0.04 3.17 3.33
CA ALA A 211 0.36 3.82 4.58
C ALA A 211 0.62 2.84 5.72
N ALA A 212 -0.21 1.80 5.86
CA ALA A 212 -0.01 0.77 6.87
C ALA A 212 1.22 -0.10 6.57
N ALA A 213 1.49 -0.42 5.30
CA ALA A 213 2.65 -1.18 4.88
C ALA A 213 3.95 -0.38 5.03
N GLU A 214 3.91 0.93 4.80
CA GLU A 214 5.01 1.83 5.11
C GLU A 214 5.32 1.79 6.62
N GLY A 215 4.30 1.93 7.46
CA GLY A 215 4.45 1.83 8.92
C GLY A 215 5.03 0.48 9.38
N TYR A 216 4.61 -0.62 8.74
CA TYR A 216 5.14 -1.96 9.01
C TYR A 216 6.62 -2.09 8.65
N TRP A 217 7.04 -1.53 7.51
CA TRP A 217 8.42 -1.58 7.03
C TRP A 217 9.36 -0.79 7.95
N HIS A 218 9.14 0.52 8.07
CA HIS A 218 10.15 1.41 8.67
C HIS A 218 9.61 2.35 9.75
N LYS A 219 8.47 2.00 10.35
CA LYS A 219 7.90 2.67 11.54
C LYS A 219 7.37 4.09 11.31
N THR A 220 7.14 4.46 10.06
CA THR A 220 6.49 5.73 9.71
C THR A 220 5.59 5.56 8.50
N ASN A 221 4.59 6.44 8.39
CA ASN A 221 3.72 6.57 7.21
C ASN A 221 3.71 8.00 6.65
N ILE A 222 4.63 8.87 7.09
CA ILE A 222 4.61 10.28 6.72
C ILE A 222 4.80 10.49 5.22
N PHE A 223 5.51 9.58 4.53
CA PHE A 223 5.83 9.71 3.12
C PHE A 223 4.66 9.31 2.21
N SER A 224 3.77 8.43 2.68
CA SER A 224 2.55 8.04 1.95
C SER A 224 1.32 8.89 2.33
N VAL A 225 1.25 9.40 3.56
CA VAL A 225 0.11 10.22 4.01
C VAL A 225 0.28 11.71 3.65
N ALA A 226 1.50 12.22 3.73
CA ALA A 226 1.83 13.62 3.40
C ALA A 226 3.00 13.71 2.40
N PRO A 227 2.88 13.06 1.21
CA PRO A 227 3.95 12.99 0.21
C PRO A 227 4.38 14.36 -0.32
N GLU A 228 3.49 15.34 -0.32
CA GLU A 228 3.76 16.70 -0.79
C GLU A 228 4.62 17.52 0.16
N ILE A 229 4.66 17.16 1.45
CA ILE A 229 5.47 17.84 2.48
C ILE A 229 6.78 17.08 2.68
N PHE A 230 6.69 15.77 2.87
CA PHE A 230 7.84 14.95 3.24
C PHE A 230 8.56 14.34 2.04
N ASN A 231 8.11 14.63 0.82
CA ASN A 231 8.50 13.97 -0.41
C ASN A 231 8.23 12.47 -0.38
N GLY A 232 7.16 12.08 -1.09
CA GLY A 232 6.81 10.70 -1.34
C GLY A 232 7.87 9.92 -2.15
N PRO A 233 7.63 8.62 -2.37
CA PRO A 233 8.56 7.69 -3.01
C PRO A 233 8.97 8.06 -4.44
N ASP A 234 8.21 8.91 -5.12
CA ASP A 234 8.54 9.36 -6.48
C ASP A 234 9.65 10.43 -6.50
N ASN A 235 10.11 10.89 -5.32
CA ASN A 235 11.29 11.71 -5.21
C ASN A 235 12.55 10.84 -5.36
N HIS A 236 13.08 10.76 -6.58
CA HIS A 236 14.28 9.97 -6.93
C HIS A 236 15.61 10.49 -6.34
N ASN A 237 15.57 11.36 -5.33
CA ASN A 237 16.78 11.85 -4.67
C ASN A 237 17.06 11.07 -3.38
N LYS A 238 18.11 10.25 -3.44
CA LYS A 238 18.56 9.39 -2.32
C LYS A 238 18.89 10.12 -1.02
N ASN A 239 19.02 11.44 -1.05
CA ASN A 239 19.33 12.26 0.13
C ASN A 239 18.10 12.85 0.83
N PHE A 240 16.90 12.71 0.23
CA PHE A 240 15.67 13.33 0.73
C PHE A 240 14.50 12.33 0.80
N GLY A 241 13.42 12.75 1.44
CA GLY A 241 12.18 11.99 1.57
C GLY A 241 12.36 10.62 2.18
N ILE A 242 11.66 9.65 1.61
CA ILE A 242 11.64 8.26 2.07
C ILE A 242 13.05 7.66 2.14
N ASP A 243 13.93 8.01 1.19
CA ASP A 243 15.30 7.47 1.14
C ASP A 243 16.20 8.02 2.25
N SER A 244 15.89 9.21 2.78
CA SER A 244 16.64 9.81 3.90
C SER A 244 16.32 9.18 5.27
N TRP A 245 15.17 8.49 5.35
CA TRP A 245 14.73 7.78 6.55
C TRP A 245 15.53 6.50 6.73
N LYS A 246 16.08 6.31 7.93
CA LYS A 246 16.87 5.13 8.28
C LYS A 246 16.47 4.66 9.68
N THR A 247 16.08 3.39 9.80
CA THR A 247 15.65 2.79 11.07
C THR A 247 16.75 2.82 12.14
N SER A 248 18.02 2.82 11.73
CA SER A 248 19.18 3.01 12.63
C SER A 248 19.17 4.35 13.37
N LYS A 249 18.47 5.37 12.87
CA LYS A 249 18.34 6.69 13.50
C LYS A 249 17.20 6.76 14.53
N LEU A 250 16.35 5.74 14.60
CA LEU A 250 15.23 5.66 15.56
C LEU A 250 15.71 5.36 16.98
N ARG A 251 16.96 4.93 17.14
CA ARG A 251 17.57 4.66 18.43
C ARG A 251 18.85 5.47 18.58
N PHE A 252 18.92 6.32 19.60
CA PHE A 252 20.03 7.24 19.83
C PHE A 252 20.15 7.54 21.33
N GLY A 253 21.16 8.30 21.76
CA GLY A 253 21.29 8.68 23.16
C GLY A 253 22.71 9.07 23.55
N ALA A 254 23.02 8.96 24.84
CA ALA A 254 24.31 9.34 25.38
C ALA A 254 25.42 8.40 24.89
N PRO A 255 26.63 8.90 24.56
CA PRO A 255 27.76 8.07 24.14
C PRO A 255 28.16 7.00 25.18
N ASP A 256 27.96 7.29 26.47
CA ASP A 256 28.23 6.38 27.59
C ASP A 256 27.12 5.33 27.81
N GLY A 257 26.06 5.35 26.99
CA GLY A 257 24.90 4.47 27.13
C GLY A 257 24.06 4.73 28.39
N SER A 258 24.29 5.84 29.10
CA SER A 258 23.50 6.20 30.29
C SER A 258 22.07 6.58 29.95
N ILE A 259 21.86 7.05 28.73
CA ILE A 259 20.56 7.41 28.16
C ILE A 259 20.44 6.73 26.80
N VAL A 260 19.32 6.04 26.58
CA VAL A 260 18.93 5.53 25.28
C VAL A 260 17.49 5.95 25.04
N ALA A 261 17.28 6.63 23.92
CA ALA A 261 16.01 7.02 23.35
C ALA A 261 15.62 6.04 22.23
N GLN A 262 14.31 5.78 22.11
CA GLN A 262 13.73 4.96 21.06
C GLN A 262 12.48 5.66 20.50
N VAL A 263 12.45 5.83 19.18
CA VAL A 263 11.23 6.14 18.42
C VAL A 263 10.58 4.81 18.07
N ASP A 264 9.35 4.61 18.50
CA ASP A 264 8.58 3.41 18.22
C ASP A 264 7.87 3.53 16.89
N GLU A 265 7.15 4.64 16.68
CA GLU A 265 6.42 4.97 15.46
C GLU A 265 6.29 6.50 15.31
N LEU A 266 6.31 6.98 14.05
CA LEU A 266 5.94 8.35 13.69
C LEU A 266 4.76 8.29 12.71
N ILE A 267 3.60 8.74 13.15
CA ILE A 267 2.33 8.50 12.44
C ILE A 267 1.75 9.82 11.96
N ALA A 268 1.71 10.02 10.65
CA ALA A 268 0.88 11.02 10.01
C ALA A 268 -0.58 10.54 9.96
N ILE A 269 -1.48 11.47 10.23
CA ILE A 269 -2.92 11.34 10.15
C ILE A 269 -3.43 12.50 9.32
N ASP A 270 -4.12 12.20 8.23
CA ASP A 270 -4.78 13.21 7.43
C ASP A 270 -6.06 13.68 8.14
N TRP A 271 -6.04 14.91 8.67
CA TRP A 271 -7.21 15.47 9.35
C TRP A 271 -8.39 15.67 8.39
N ASN A 272 -8.09 15.97 7.13
CA ASN A 272 -9.06 16.21 6.07
C ASN A 272 -9.62 14.92 5.47
N ASP A 273 -9.08 13.76 5.83
CA ASP A 273 -9.63 12.46 5.50
C ASP A 273 -10.39 11.87 6.70
N PRO A 274 -11.74 11.88 6.69
CA PRO A 274 -12.53 11.28 7.77
C PRO A 274 -12.42 9.74 7.80
N LYS A 275 -11.91 9.12 6.73
CA LYS A 275 -11.72 7.66 6.62
C LYS A 275 -10.29 7.22 6.91
N ASP A 276 -9.38 8.15 7.24
CA ASP A 276 -8.02 7.78 7.66
C ASP A 276 -8.09 6.84 8.88
N PRO A 277 -7.56 5.59 8.76
CA PRO A 277 -7.66 4.57 9.81
C PRO A 277 -7.03 4.97 11.15
N ASN A 278 -6.09 5.93 11.14
CA ASN A 278 -5.39 6.41 12.31
C ASN A 278 -6.14 7.55 13.02
N ARG A 279 -7.27 8.05 12.49
CA ARG A 279 -8.14 9.01 13.21
C ARG A 279 -8.58 8.52 14.58
N LYS A 280 -8.67 7.20 14.77
CA LYS A 280 -8.97 6.56 16.06
C LYS A 280 -7.94 6.85 17.16
N LEU A 281 -6.72 7.24 16.79
CA LEU A 281 -5.66 7.63 17.73
C LEU A 281 -5.87 9.02 18.31
N LEU A 282 -6.72 9.83 17.67
CA LEU A 282 -7.03 11.18 18.12
C LEU A 282 -8.27 11.17 19.03
N PRO A 283 -8.36 12.10 20.01
CA PRO A 283 -9.60 12.49 20.66
C PRO A 283 -10.65 12.97 19.66
N SER A 284 -11.87 13.15 20.16
CA SER A 284 -12.90 13.86 19.41
C SER A 284 -12.46 15.30 19.10
N LYS A 285 -12.97 15.84 17.99
CA LYS A 285 -12.58 17.16 17.47
C LYS A 285 -12.67 18.28 18.52
N ASP A 286 -13.71 18.28 19.34
CA ASP A 286 -13.97 19.24 20.41
C ASP A 286 -12.95 19.18 21.56
N LYS A 287 -12.21 18.08 21.65
CA LYS A 287 -11.15 17.87 22.65
C LYS A 287 -9.76 17.99 22.07
N LEU A 288 -9.62 18.20 20.77
CA LEU A 288 -8.34 18.33 20.11
C LEU A 288 -8.02 19.81 19.90
N VAL A 289 -6.87 20.25 20.40
CA VAL A 289 -6.39 21.63 20.25
C VAL A 289 -4.95 21.66 19.78
N TRP A 290 -4.55 22.78 19.18
CA TRP A 290 -3.15 23.11 18.98
C TRP A 290 -2.79 24.39 19.74
N LYS A 291 -1.54 24.44 20.19
CA LYS A 291 -1.06 25.45 21.15
C LYS A 291 -0.14 26.47 20.51
N PHE A 292 -0.35 27.73 20.87
CA PHE A 292 0.62 28.81 20.66
C PHE A 292 0.79 29.61 21.96
N GLY A 293 1.94 29.43 22.63
CA GLY A 293 2.13 29.96 23.98
C GLY A 293 1.04 29.44 24.93
N SER A 294 0.32 30.33 25.59
CA SER A 294 -0.83 29.99 26.44
C SER A 294 -2.15 29.83 25.67
N LYS A 295 -2.21 30.23 24.39
CA LYS A 295 -3.43 30.16 23.58
C LYS A 295 -3.70 28.75 23.07
N GLU A 296 -4.97 28.37 23.10
CA GLU A 296 -5.48 27.12 22.55
C GLU A 296 -6.39 27.40 21.35
N ASN A 297 -6.18 26.67 20.26
CA ASN A 297 -7.01 26.75 19.07
C ASN A 297 -7.65 25.38 18.81
N LEU A 298 -8.98 25.37 18.64
CA LEU A 298 -9.73 24.15 18.38
C LEU A 298 -9.51 23.66 16.94
N PHE A 299 -9.55 22.34 16.77
CA PHE A 299 -9.64 21.75 15.43
C PHE A 299 -11.01 21.99 14.81
N THR A 300 -11.02 22.44 13.56
CA THR A 300 -12.24 22.69 12.77
C THR A 300 -12.31 21.73 11.59
N ASN A 301 -13.48 21.63 10.94
CA ASN A 301 -13.64 20.71 9.79
C ASN A 301 -12.92 21.21 8.53
N ASP A 302 -12.75 22.52 8.41
CA ASP A 302 -12.11 23.22 7.29
C ASP A 302 -10.59 23.34 7.43
N LEU A 303 -10.05 23.12 8.64
CA LEU A 303 -8.61 23.16 8.91
C LEU A 303 -7.84 22.21 7.97
N GLN A 304 -6.99 22.74 7.10
CA GLN A 304 -6.17 21.95 6.18
C GLN A 304 -4.87 21.51 6.85
N ALA A 305 -4.85 20.30 7.43
CA ALA A 305 -3.74 19.88 8.28
C ALA A 305 -3.45 18.38 8.24
N TYR A 306 -2.20 18.05 8.59
CA TYR A 306 -1.82 16.73 9.08
C TYR A 306 -1.59 16.80 10.59
N VAL A 307 -1.96 15.73 11.29
CA VAL A 307 -1.53 15.51 12.68
C VAL A 307 -0.44 14.45 12.67
N ILE A 308 0.73 14.80 13.19
CA ILE A 308 1.90 13.92 13.28
C ILE A 308 2.06 13.49 14.73
N VAL A 309 1.79 12.21 15.02
CA VAL A 309 1.86 11.61 16.35
C VAL A 309 3.18 10.87 16.50
N LEU A 310 3.91 11.15 17.59
CA LEU A 310 5.14 10.47 17.95
C LEU A 310 4.89 9.47 19.09
N LYS A 311 5.18 8.20 18.85
CA LYS A 311 5.33 7.18 19.90
C LYS A 311 6.81 6.96 20.16
N SER A 312 7.21 7.08 21.42
CA SER A 312 8.61 7.00 21.81
C SER A 312 8.75 6.73 23.30
N HIS A 313 9.90 6.21 23.71
CA HIS A 313 10.26 6.02 25.11
C HIS A 313 11.79 6.06 25.30
N LEU A 314 12.23 6.06 26.57
CA LEU A 314 13.63 5.92 26.95
C LEU A 314 13.86 4.53 27.54
N PRO A 315 14.23 3.52 26.73
CA PRO A 315 14.48 2.17 27.24
C PRO A 315 15.62 2.11 28.28
N ILE A 316 16.57 3.06 28.25
CA ILE A 316 17.57 3.21 29.31
C ILE A 316 17.58 4.67 29.76
N ASN A 317 17.38 4.89 31.06
CA ASN A 317 17.51 6.20 31.68
C ASN A 317 18.17 6.07 33.07
N LYS A 318 19.50 6.15 33.12
CA LYS A 318 20.28 6.14 34.37
C LYS A 318 20.29 7.49 35.09
N LYS A 319 19.69 8.54 34.51
CA LYS A 319 19.66 9.91 35.05
C LYS A 319 18.23 10.46 35.07
N PRO A 320 17.29 9.83 35.80
CA PRO A 320 15.86 10.18 35.73
C PRO A 320 15.54 11.59 36.24
N LYS A 321 16.38 12.18 37.11
CA LYS A 321 16.22 13.60 37.51
C LYS A 321 16.55 14.56 36.36
N SER A 322 17.52 14.19 35.51
CA SER A 322 17.96 14.97 34.37
C SER A 322 17.09 14.76 33.13
N TYR A 323 16.43 13.60 33.02
CA TYR A 323 15.50 13.25 31.95
C TYR A 323 14.21 12.73 32.57
N PRO A 324 13.35 13.63 33.09
CA PRO A 324 12.21 13.25 33.91
C PRO A 324 11.02 12.71 33.12
N ILE A 325 10.99 12.89 31.80
CA ILE A 325 9.85 12.52 30.96
C ILE A 325 10.24 11.33 30.08
N ASN A 326 9.47 10.23 30.17
CA ASN A 326 9.69 9.00 29.40
C ASN A 326 9.13 9.10 27.96
N GLN A 327 9.48 10.16 27.24
CA GLN A 327 9.15 10.35 25.83
C GLN A 327 10.14 11.34 25.19
N LEU A 328 10.10 11.43 23.87
CA LEU A 328 10.90 12.38 23.09
C LEU A 328 10.06 13.57 22.65
N ASN A 329 10.72 14.70 22.46
CA ASN A 329 10.15 15.86 21.79
C ASN A 329 10.26 15.68 20.27
N LEU A 330 9.22 16.08 19.53
CA LEU A 330 9.19 16.09 18.07
C LEU A 330 9.37 17.53 17.58
N ALA A 331 10.26 17.73 16.61
CA ALA A 331 10.39 18.99 15.90
C ALA A 331 10.31 18.76 14.39
N ILE A 332 9.48 19.57 13.71
CA ILE A 332 9.45 19.63 12.24
C ILE A 332 9.87 21.04 11.85
N LEU A 333 11.09 21.14 11.33
CA LEU A 333 11.73 22.41 10.96
C LEU A 333 11.60 22.68 9.47
N GLY A 334 11.88 23.92 9.07
CA GLY A 334 11.82 24.38 7.69
C GLY A 334 10.53 25.11 7.32
N TYR A 335 9.67 25.39 8.30
CA TYR A 335 8.55 26.33 8.18
C TYR A 335 9.04 27.74 8.57
N ASN A 336 8.74 28.75 7.76
CA ASN A 336 9.31 30.10 7.87
C ASN A 336 8.27 31.19 8.14
N GLY A 337 7.02 30.79 8.38
CA GLY A 337 5.97 31.73 8.74
C GLY A 337 6.29 32.44 10.07
N GLN A 338 5.76 33.64 10.26
CA GLN A 338 5.74 34.24 11.60
C GLN A 338 4.66 33.53 12.43
N PRO A 339 4.97 33.05 13.65
CA PRO A 339 3.96 32.44 14.50
C PRO A 339 2.90 33.47 14.90
N THR A 340 1.64 33.28 14.52
CA THR A 340 0.55 34.23 14.85
C THR A 340 -0.44 33.68 15.88
N GLY A 341 -0.49 32.37 16.09
CA GLY A 341 -1.45 31.74 17.00
C GLY A 341 -2.91 31.80 16.55
N GLU A 342 -3.18 32.34 15.36
CA GLU A 342 -4.51 32.39 14.72
C GLU A 342 -4.53 31.59 13.42
N LEU A 343 -3.38 31.47 12.76
CA LEU A 343 -3.21 30.71 11.54
C LEU A 343 -2.30 29.52 11.80
N LEU A 344 -2.71 28.36 11.30
CA LEU A 344 -1.83 27.21 11.16
C LEU A 344 -0.92 27.47 9.95
N ASN A 345 0.24 28.06 10.17
CA ASN A 345 1.23 28.38 9.11
C ASN A 345 2.62 27.75 9.37
N MET A 346 2.74 26.97 10.45
CA MET A 346 3.90 26.18 10.82
C MET A 346 3.48 25.03 11.73
N ALA A 347 4.45 24.23 12.18
CA ALA A 347 4.19 23.15 13.13
C ALA A 347 3.85 23.69 14.53
N TYR A 348 2.75 23.23 15.11
CA TYR A 348 2.35 23.57 16.48
C TYR A 348 2.11 22.30 17.31
N LEU A 349 2.32 22.39 18.62
CA LEU A 349 2.02 21.30 19.54
C LEU A 349 0.53 20.98 19.51
N VAL A 350 0.20 19.70 19.41
CA VAL A 350 -1.17 19.20 19.58
C VAL A 350 -1.36 18.71 20.99
N GLU A 351 -2.47 19.12 21.60
CA GLU A 351 -2.88 18.66 22.91
C GLU A 351 -4.30 18.10 22.89
N SER A 352 -4.51 17.18 23.82
CA SER A 352 -5.81 16.60 24.10
C SER A 352 -6.36 17.16 25.40
N LYS A 353 -7.58 17.70 25.34
CA LYS A 353 -8.39 18.03 26.52
C LYS A 353 -9.00 16.79 27.18
N ASP A 354 -8.85 15.62 26.58
CA ASP A 354 -9.24 14.35 27.20
C ASP A 354 -8.08 13.81 28.05
N PRO A 355 -8.18 13.80 29.39
CA PRO A 355 -7.10 13.36 30.27
C PRO A 355 -6.75 11.88 30.07
N LYS A 356 -7.66 11.08 29.48
CA LYS A 356 -7.43 9.65 29.20
C LYS A 356 -6.79 9.40 27.84
N ARG A 357 -6.73 10.41 26.97
CA ARG A 357 -6.19 10.28 25.60
C ARG A 357 -5.17 11.38 25.33
N LYS A 358 -4.05 11.37 26.05
CA LYS A 358 -2.94 12.28 25.77
C LYS A 358 -2.35 12.01 24.39
N ILE A 359 -1.87 13.07 23.73
CA ILE A 359 -1.18 12.99 22.45
C ILE A 359 0.21 13.62 22.63
N ASN A 360 1.22 12.95 22.11
CA ASN A 360 2.52 13.55 21.85
C ASN A 360 2.64 13.73 20.33
N GLY A 361 2.64 14.97 19.86
CA GLY A 361 2.62 15.21 18.41
C GLY A 361 2.47 16.67 18.03
N LEU A 362 2.55 16.90 16.73
CA LEU A 362 2.43 18.22 16.12
C LEU A 362 1.27 18.24 15.12
N VAL A 363 0.69 19.40 14.90
CA VAL A 363 -0.16 19.69 13.75
C VAL A 363 0.66 20.50 12.78
N ILE A 364 0.62 20.14 11.50
CA ILE A 364 1.30 20.88 10.44
C ILE A 364 0.30 21.29 9.37
N PRO A 365 0.45 22.48 8.77
CA PRO A 365 -0.44 22.92 7.71
C PRO A 365 -0.14 22.19 6.39
N LYS A 366 -1.20 21.93 5.63
CA LYS A 366 -1.05 21.48 4.24
C LYS A 366 -0.79 22.64 3.27
N THR A 367 -1.28 23.83 3.62
CA THR A 367 -1.28 25.03 2.78
C THR A 367 -1.09 26.27 3.64
N GLY A 368 -0.80 27.43 3.03
CA GLY A 368 -0.69 28.69 3.77
C GLY A 368 0.56 28.81 4.64
N PHE A 369 1.59 27.99 4.37
CA PHE A 369 2.90 28.10 5.00
C PHE A 369 3.96 28.55 3.99
N SER A 370 5.06 29.09 4.51
CA SER A 370 6.29 29.33 3.77
C SER A 370 7.39 28.40 4.27
N THR A 371 8.39 28.11 3.42
CA THR A 371 9.47 27.18 3.76
C THR A 371 10.83 27.69 3.30
N ASP A 372 11.91 27.25 3.97
CA ASP A 372 13.30 27.49 3.59
C ASP A 372 13.78 26.50 2.51
N GLY A 373 12.83 25.75 1.96
CA GLY A 373 13.02 24.70 0.98
C GLY A 373 13.48 23.37 1.57
N ASN A 374 13.77 23.28 2.88
CA ASN A 374 14.27 22.08 3.54
C ASN A 374 13.47 21.74 4.80
N ILE A 375 12.50 20.83 4.65
CA ILE A 375 11.78 20.26 5.78
C ILE A 375 12.65 19.20 6.47
N ARG A 376 12.74 19.27 7.80
CA ARG A 376 13.53 18.31 8.60
C ARG A 376 12.68 17.79 9.74
N VAL A 377 12.68 16.48 9.92
CA VAL A 377 12.03 15.81 11.05
C VAL A 377 13.10 15.44 12.06
N LEU A 378 13.01 15.97 13.27
CA LEU A 378 13.95 15.72 14.36
C LEU A 378 13.20 15.23 15.59
N VAL A 379 13.90 14.39 16.37
CA VAL A 379 13.47 13.99 17.70
C VAL A 379 14.59 14.23 18.69
N GLU A 380 14.24 14.59 19.92
CA GLU A 380 15.21 14.91 20.96
C GLU A 380 14.75 14.50 22.36
N THR A 381 15.71 14.25 23.25
CA THR A 381 15.44 13.96 24.66
C THR A 381 14.95 15.21 25.39
N ILE A 382 13.91 15.08 26.21
CA ILE A 382 13.46 16.16 27.07
C ILE A 382 14.33 16.20 28.33
N SER A 383 15.16 17.24 28.46
CA SER A 383 16.13 17.37 29.54
C SER A 383 15.78 18.49 30.53
N ALA A 384 16.17 18.32 31.79
CA ALA A 384 16.11 19.31 32.85
C ALA A 384 17.53 19.77 33.21
N GLY A 385 18.12 20.63 32.35
CA GLY A 385 19.47 21.18 32.53
C GLY A 385 20.61 20.22 32.18
N ALA A 386 20.31 19.08 31.55
CA ALA A 386 21.30 18.14 31.03
C ALA A 386 21.47 18.26 29.50
N PRO A 387 22.54 17.69 28.91
CA PRO A 387 22.73 17.71 27.46
C PRO A 387 21.52 17.14 26.71
N ILE A 388 21.13 17.78 25.61
CA ILE A 388 20.08 17.27 24.73
C ILE A 388 20.72 16.31 23.73
N TYR A 389 20.21 15.09 23.67
CA TYR A 389 20.54 14.15 22.59
C TYR A 389 19.43 14.23 21.54
N GLN A 390 19.81 14.25 20.27
CA GLN A 390 18.87 14.41 19.16
C GLN A 390 19.22 13.50 17.97
N SER A 391 18.22 13.25 17.12
CA SER A 391 18.37 12.51 15.87
C SER A 391 17.52 13.16 14.77
N THR A 392 18.11 13.38 13.59
CA THR A 392 17.36 13.81 12.40
C THR A 392 16.84 12.59 11.64
N LEU A 393 15.54 12.35 11.72
CA LEU A 393 14.88 11.18 11.15
C LEU A 393 14.72 11.27 9.64
N SER A 394 14.41 12.45 9.10
CA SER A 394 14.22 12.68 7.67
C SER A 394 14.59 14.11 7.26
N LYS A 395 14.98 14.26 5.99
CA LYS A 395 15.15 15.53 5.29
C LYS A 395 14.30 15.50 4.04
N SER A 396 13.59 16.57 3.73
CA SER A 396 12.75 16.70 2.55
C SER A 396 13.02 18.05 1.90
N LYS A 397 12.93 18.11 0.57
CA LYS A 397 13.16 19.30 -0.23
C LYS A 397 11.84 19.77 -0.84
N LEU A 398 11.44 20.99 -0.50
CA LEU A 398 10.26 21.66 -1.06
C LEU A 398 10.71 22.78 -2.00
N ILE A 399 10.03 22.91 -3.13
CA ILE A 399 10.30 23.96 -4.14
C ILE A 399 9.21 25.06 -4.08
N ARG A 400 8.15 24.84 -3.29
CA ARG A 400 7.01 25.74 -3.15
C ARG A 400 7.17 26.71 -2.01
#